data_AF-A0A369ZP09-F1
#
_entry.id   AF-A0A369ZP09-F1
#
_cell.length_a   1.000
_cell.length_b   1.000
_cell.length_c   1.000
_cell.angle_alpha   90.00
_cell.angle_beta   90.00
_cell.angle_gamma   90.00
#
_symmetry.space_group_name_H-M   'P 1'
#
loop_
_entity.id
_entity.type
_entity.pdbx_description
1 polymer ?
#
loop_
_entity_poly.entity_id
_entity_poly.type
_entity_poly.pdbx_seq_one_letter_code
_entity_poly.pdbx_strand_id
1 'polypeptide(L)'
;MKKKASFRIDGNLHDEMKAFADSQGITTSQLIELACYSFMDKKPKPTKQIEKLKRLEIIDISFMVDQPLFKKLVQIVQSKNSTFSQEIRYRLSASLESPIFSDTELGKMWAIKCDIDRLGNLFKLAIDQKVSVNDELFNQVQNNVEQLRTEFNNILLTANARTLR
;
A
#
# COMPACT_ATOMS: atom_id res chain seq x y z
N MET A 1 21.43 20.76 -11.60
CA MET A 1 20.28 20.14 -12.31
C MET A 1 20.78 19.28 -13.44
N LYS A 2 20.40 17.99 -13.49
CA LYS A 2 20.67 17.14 -14.66
C LYS A 2 19.69 17.49 -15.77
N LYS A 3 20.16 17.69 -17.01
CA LYS A 3 19.32 17.93 -18.19
C LYS A 3 19.04 16.58 -18.87
N LYS A 4 17.77 16.30 -19.20
CA LYS A 4 17.36 15.07 -19.90
C LYS A 4 17.24 15.34 -21.39
N ALA A 5 17.97 14.58 -22.21
CA ALA A 5 17.81 14.55 -23.66
C ALA A 5 17.20 13.20 -24.07
N SER A 6 16.29 13.23 -25.04
CA SER A 6 15.74 12.02 -25.67
C SER A 6 16.42 11.85 -27.03
N PHE A 7 16.92 10.65 -27.31
CA PHE A 7 17.52 10.30 -28.60
C PHE A 7 16.88 9.02 -29.11
N ARG A 8 16.74 8.92 -30.44
CA ARG A 8 16.30 7.69 -31.11
C ARG A 8 17.54 6.88 -31.45
N ILE A 9 17.51 5.59 -31.15
CA ILE A 9 18.57 4.64 -31.45
C ILE A 9 17.94 3.39 -32.06
N ASP A 10 18.68 2.71 -32.91
CA ASP A 10 18.29 1.41 -33.44
C ASP A 10 18.09 0.39 -32.30
N GLY A 11 17.09 -0.47 -32.43
CA GLY A 11 16.71 -1.43 -31.39
C GLY A 11 17.81 -2.46 -31.09
N ASN A 12 18.45 -2.99 -32.13
CA ASN A 12 19.52 -3.99 -31.97
C ASN A 12 20.74 -3.35 -31.32
N LEU A 13 21.10 -2.13 -31.75
CA LEU A 13 22.20 -1.38 -31.16
C LEU A 13 21.92 -1.03 -29.68
N HIS A 14 20.67 -0.74 -29.32
CA HIS A 14 20.30 -0.50 -27.92
C HIS A 14 20.56 -1.72 -27.04
N ASP A 15 20.19 -2.91 -27.51
CA ASP A 15 20.36 -4.16 -26.78
C ASP A 15 21.84 -4.53 -26.62
N GLU A 16 22.65 -4.34 -27.68
CA GLU A 16 24.11 -4.53 -27.61
C GLU A 16 24.76 -3.55 -26.63
N MET A 17 24.40 -2.26 -26.68
CA MET A 17 24.91 -1.25 -25.75
C MET A 17 24.52 -1.54 -24.31
N LYS A 18 23.32 -2.08 -24.09
CA LYS A 18 22.85 -2.47 -22.76
C LYS A 18 23.66 -3.65 -22.22
N ALA A 19 23.85 -4.70 -23.01
CA ALA A 19 24.67 -5.84 -22.63
C ALA A 19 26.12 -5.44 -22.30
N PHE A 20 26.71 -4.55 -23.11
CA PHE A 20 28.04 -4.03 -22.85
C PHE A 20 28.09 -3.17 -21.57
N ALA A 21 27.14 -2.25 -21.37
CA ALA A 21 27.07 -1.43 -20.17
C ALA A 21 26.95 -2.28 -18.89
N ASP A 22 26.11 -3.32 -18.92
CA ASP A 22 25.91 -4.25 -17.82
C ASP A 22 27.20 -5.04 -17.49
N SER A 23 27.97 -5.43 -18.51
CA SER A 23 29.28 -6.09 -18.35
C SER A 23 30.31 -5.21 -17.65
N GLN A 24 30.23 -3.89 -17.88
CA GLN A 24 31.11 -2.88 -17.27
C GLN A 24 30.55 -2.33 -15.95
N GLY A 25 29.38 -2.84 -15.49
CA GLY A 25 28.74 -2.42 -14.26
C GLY A 25 28.22 -0.98 -14.27
N ILE A 26 27.92 -0.44 -15.45
CA ILE A 26 27.40 0.92 -15.64
C ILE A 26 26.07 0.89 -16.39
N THR A 27 25.30 1.98 -16.31
CA THR A 27 24.05 2.12 -17.08
C THR A 27 24.33 2.55 -18.52
N THR A 28 23.43 2.23 -19.47
CA THR A 28 23.53 2.69 -20.86
C THR A 28 23.67 4.22 -20.96
N SER A 29 23.02 4.98 -20.06
CA SER A 29 23.17 6.44 -20.01
C SER A 29 24.57 6.88 -19.60
N GLN A 30 25.21 6.20 -18.65
CA GLN A 30 26.60 6.46 -18.26
C GLN A 30 27.57 6.05 -19.36
N LEU A 31 27.30 4.94 -20.08
CA LEU A 31 28.09 4.53 -21.23
C LEU A 31 28.08 5.62 -22.32
N ILE A 32 26.90 6.16 -22.63
CA ILE A 32 26.75 7.26 -23.60
C ILE A 32 27.46 8.51 -23.11
N GLU A 33 27.32 8.85 -21.83
CA GLU A 33 27.98 10.01 -21.25
C GLU A 33 29.51 9.87 -21.34
N LEU A 34 30.07 8.70 -21.03
CA LEU A 34 31.49 8.40 -21.15
C LEU A 34 31.98 8.47 -22.60
N ALA A 35 31.22 7.93 -23.54
CA ALA A 35 31.52 8.01 -24.97
C ALA A 35 31.52 9.47 -25.45
N CYS A 36 30.52 10.27 -25.04
CA CYS A 36 30.49 11.70 -25.35
C CYS A 36 31.70 12.44 -24.75
N TYR A 37 32.14 12.09 -23.54
CA TYR A 37 33.35 12.67 -22.96
C TYR A 37 34.62 12.26 -23.70
N SER A 38 34.72 11.01 -24.19
CA SER A 38 35.87 10.57 -25.00
C SER A 38 35.93 11.30 -26.35
N PHE A 39 34.79 11.64 -26.96
CA PHE A 39 34.76 12.45 -28.18
C PHE A 39 35.08 13.93 -27.95
N MET A 40 34.97 14.42 -26.71
CA MET A 40 35.22 15.82 -26.37
C MET A 40 36.62 16.08 -25.79
N ASP A 41 37.52 15.08 -25.79
CA ASP A 41 38.85 15.12 -25.14
C ASP A 41 38.83 15.62 -23.68
N LYS A 42 37.69 15.43 -23.00
CA LYS A 42 37.51 15.83 -21.60
C LYS A 42 37.62 14.59 -20.71
N LYS A 43 38.58 14.61 -19.77
CA LYS A 43 38.67 13.56 -18.75
C LYS A 43 37.44 13.63 -17.82
N PRO A 44 36.59 12.59 -17.75
CA PRO A 44 35.44 12.60 -16.88
C PRO A 44 35.89 12.50 -15.41
N LYS A 45 35.23 13.23 -14.51
CA LYS A 45 35.17 12.82 -13.09
C LYS A 45 34.12 11.72 -13.02
N PRO A 46 34.46 10.47 -12.67
CA PRO A 46 33.48 9.39 -12.63
C PRO A 46 32.39 9.76 -11.63
N THR A 47 31.18 9.99 -12.16
CA THR A 47 29.98 10.14 -11.36
C THR A 47 29.79 8.82 -10.63
N LYS A 48 29.94 8.84 -9.29
CA LYS A 48 29.85 7.71 -8.35
C LYS A 48 29.30 6.44 -8.99
N GLN A 49 30.11 5.38 -9.02
CA GLN A 49 29.63 4.02 -9.32
C GLN A 49 28.32 3.83 -8.56
N ILE A 50 27.25 3.58 -9.31
CA ILE A 50 25.99 3.20 -8.72
C ILE A 50 26.28 1.79 -8.20
N GLU A 51 26.44 1.65 -6.87
CA GLU A 51 26.42 0.34 -6.24
C GLU A 51 25.21 -0.39 -6.81
N LYS A 52 25.46 -1.52 -7.48
CA LYS A 52 24.39 -2.41 -7.97
C LYS A 52 23.44 -2.60 -6.81
N LEU A 53 22.25 -1.97 -6.90
CA LEU A 53 21.18 -2.13 -5.93
C LEU A 53 21.09 -3.61 -5.62
N LYS A 54 21.22 -3.95 -4.32
CA LYS A 54 21.17 -5.31 -3.77
C LYS A 54 20.29 -6.20 -4.63
N ARG A 55 20.82 -7.35 -5.06
CA ARG A 55 20.08 -8.39 -5.80
C ARG A 55 18.64 -8.40 -5.32
N LEU A 56 17.73 -7.90 -6.17
CA LEU A 56 16.31 -8.03 -5.90
C LEU A 56 16.04 -9.53 -5.92
N GLU A 57 15.66 -10.09 -4.78
CA GLU A 57 15.17 -11.46 -4.72
C GLU A 57 13.86 -11.49 -5.50
N ILE A 58 13.89 -12.15 -6.66
CA ILE A 58 12.71 -12.33 -7.50
C ILE A 58 12.07 -13.64 -7.04
N ILE A 59 10.87 -13.54 -6.50
CA ILE A 59 10.03 -14.69 -6.17
C ILE A 59 8.92 -14.71 -7.22
N ASP A 60 8.90 -15.76 -8.05
CA ASP A 60 7.79 -16.00 -8.96
C ASP A 60 6.65 -16.67 -8.19
N ILE A 61 5.53 -15.96 -8.04
CA ILE A 61 4.35 -16.43 -7.31
C ILE A 61 3.24 -16.70 -8.31
N SER A 62 2.74 -17.94 -8.32
CA SER A 62 1.58 -18.34 -9.10
C SER A 62 0.31 -18.21 -8.25
N PHE A 63 -0.66 -17.42 -8.69
CA PHE A 63 -1.97 -17.32 -8.03
C PHE A 63 -3.04 -18.00 -8.88
N MET A 64 -3.90 -18.77 -8.22
CA MET A 64 -5.16 -19.22 -8.80
C MET A 64 -6.30 -18.43 -8.17
N VAL A 65 -7.18 -17.91 -9.00
CA VAL A 65 -8.29 -17.05 -8.55
C VAL A 65 -9.54 -17.45 -9.32
N ASP A 66 -10.66 -17.52 -8.62
CA ASP A 66 -11.95 -17.81 -9.25
C ASP A 66 -12.32 -16.74 -10.29
N GLN A 67 -13.00 -17.17 -11.35
CA GLN A 67 -13.40 -16.30 -12.46
C GLN A 67 -14.14 -15.01 -12.05
N PRO A 68 -15.06 -15.02 -11.04
CA PRO A 68 -15.74 -13.82 -10.58
C PRO A 68 -14.80 -12.82 -9.89
N LEU A 69 -13.84 -13.33 -9.10
CA LEU A 69 -12.84 -12.52 -8.41
C LEU A 69 -11.84 -11.92 -9.40
N PHE A 70 -11.46 -12.69 -10.41
CA PHE A 70 -10.63 -12.20 -11.51
C PHE A 70 -11.28 -11.00 -12.23
N LYS A 71 -12.58 -11.08 -12.56
CA LYS A 71 -13.30 -9.95 -13.19
C LYS A 71 -13.28 -8.68 -12.33
N LYS A 72 -13.45 -8.82 -11.01
CA LYS A 72 -13.35 -7.67 -10.08
C LYS A 72 -11.95 -7.06 -10.08
N LEU A 73 -10.90 -7.89 -10.10
CA LEU A 73 -9.53 -7.40 -10.18
C LEU A 73 -9.25 -6.69 -11.51
N VAL A 74 -9.74 -7.20 -12.64
CA VAL A 74 -9.63 -6.53 -13.95
C VAL A 74 -10.24 -5.12 -13.88
N GLN A 75 -11.44 -4.98 -13.29
CA GLN A 75 -12.09 -3.67 -13.16
C GLN A 75 -11.28 -2.68 -12.33
N ILE A 76 -10.63 -3.14 -11.25
CA ILE A 76 -9.77 -2.32 -10.40
C ILE A 76 -8.51 -1.87 -11.15
N VAL A 77 -7.89 -2.77 -11.90
CA VAL A 77 -6.69 -2.47 -12.70
C VAL A 77 -7.02 -1.46 -13.80
N GLN A 78 -8.18 -1.61 -14.45
CA GLN A 78 -8.68 -0.67 -15.47
C GLN A 78 -9.01 0.70 -14.88
N SER A 79 -9.67 0.77 -13.72
CA SER A 79 -10.05 2.05 -13.11
C SER A 79 -8.85 2.87 -12.64
N LYS A 80 -7.78 2.20 -12.19
CA LYS A 80 -6.54 2.84 -11.73
C LYS A 80 -5.48 3.03 -12.83
N ASN A 81 -5.75 2.59 -14.06
CA ASN A 81 -4.79 2.59 -15.17
C ASN A 81 -3.42 1.97 -14.78
N SER A 82 -3.46 0.86 -14.04
CA SER A 82 -2.28 0.14 -13.56
C SER A 82 -2.16 -1.22 -14.24
N THR A 83 -1.12 -1.99 -13.91
CA THR A 83 -1.00 -3.41 -14.30
C THR A 83 -1.29 -4.32 -13.10
N PHE A 84 -1.71 -5.55 -13.37
CA PHE A 84 -1.95 -6.56 -12.32
C PHE A 84 -0.76 -6.72 -11.38
N SER A 85 0.45 -6.84 -11.92
CA SER A 85 1.67 -6.99 -11.13
C SER A 85 1.95 -5.77 -10.26
N GLN A 86 1.65 -4.56 -10.75
CA GLN A 86 1.82 -3.33 -9.96
C GLN A 86 0.80 -3.23 -8.83
N GLU A 87 -0.47 -3.56 -9.08
CA GLU A 87 -1.52 -3.51 -8.05
C GLU A 87 -1.31 -4.60 -6.98
N ILE A 88 -0.92 -5.82 -7.37
CA ILE A 88 -0.59 -6.89 -6.43
C ILE A 88 0.63 -6.51 -5.59
N ARG A 89 1.68 -6.00 -6.23
CA ARG A 89 2.88 -5.53 -5.51
C ARG A 89 2.54 -4.39 -4.57
N TYR A 90 1.77 -3.40 -5.01
CA TYR A 90 1.32 -2.30 -4.16
C TYR A 90 0.53 -2.79 -2.96
N ARG A 91 -0.40 -3.74 -3.13
CA ARG A 91 -1.20 -4.30 -2.01
C ARG A 91 -0.37 -5.14 -1.06
N LEU A 92 0.55 -5.96 -1.56
CA LEU A 92 1.46 -6.75 -0.74
C LEU A 92 2.43 -5.85 0.02
N SER A 93 3.01 -4.84 -0.64
CA SER A 93 3.86 -3.83 0.00
C SER A 93 3.07 -3.02 1.03
N ALA A 94 1.86 -2.58 0.70
CA ALA A 94 0.98 -1.90 1.64
C ALA A 94 0.67 -2.78 2.85
N SER A 95 0.39 -4.08 2.66
CA SER A 95 0.15 -5.00 3.79
C SER A 95 1.37 -5.24 4.67
N LEU A 96 2.58 -5.11 4.13
CA LEU A 96 3.84 -5.31 4.85
C LEU A 96 4.32 -4.03 5.56
N GLU A 97 4.11 -2.86 4.95
CA GLU A 97 4.55 -1.55 5.47
C GLU A 97 3.47 -0.85 6.31
N SER A 98 2.21 -1.24 6.16
CA SER A 98 1.08 -0.70 6.91
C SER A 98 0.06 -1.82 7.13
N PRO A 99 0.14 -2.56 8.26
CA PRO A 99 -0.94 -3.47 8.60
C PRO A 99 -2.22 -2.62 8.65
N ILE A 100 -3.14 -2.89 7.72
CA ILE A 100 -4.34 -2.08 7.46
C ILE A 100 -5.15 -1.88 8.76
N PHE A 101 -4.95 -2.78 9.72
CA PHE A 101 -5.27 -2.60 11.13
C PHE A 101 -4.02 -2.92 11.95
N SER A 102 -3.53 -1.97 12.76
CA SER A 102 -2.52 -2.29 13.76
C SER A 102 -3.11 -3.22 14.83
N ASP A 103 -2.32 -4.15 15.38
CA ASP A 103 -2.75 -4.99 16.51
C ASP A 103 -3.31 -4.15 17.68
N THR A 104 -2.79 -2.93 17.83
CA THR A 104 -3.28 -1.92 18.77
C THR A 104 -4.69 -1.44 18.45
N GLU A 105 -5.04 -1.21 17.18
CA GLU A 105 -6.38 -0.83 16.73
C GLU A 105 -7.36 -2.01 16.86
N LEU A 106 -6.93 -3.24 16.55
CA LEU A 106 -7.71 -4.46 16.78
C LEU A 106 -7.96 -4.71 18.28
N GLY A 107 -6.96 -4.46 19.12
CA GLY A 107 -7.10 -4.53 20.58
C GLY A 107 -8.11 -3.52 21.12
N LYS A 108 -8.14 -2.29 20.57
CA LYS A 108 -9.15 -1.28 20.93
C LYS A 108 -10.55 -1.70 20.49
N MET A 109 -10.71 -2.27 19.29
CA MET A 109 -12.01 -2.79 18.83
C MET A 109 -12.50 -3.94 19.71
N TRP A 110 -11.59 -4.83 20.14
CA TRP A 110 -11.93 -5.93 21.03
C TRP A 110 -12.42 -5.43 22.40
N ALA A 111 -11.75 -4.41 22.97
CA ALA A 111 -12.18 -3.79 24.23
C ALA A 111 -13.59 -3.20 24.12
N ILE A 112 -13.87 -2.44 23.04
CA ILE A 112 -15.20 -1.86 22.78
C ILE A 112 -16.27 -2.97 22.69
N LYS A 113 -15.96 -4.09 22.03
CA LYS A 113 -16.87 -5.23 21.93
C LYS A 113 -17.18 -5.84 23.30
N CYS A 114 -16.16 -6.00 24.17
CA CYS A 114 -16.35 -6.46 25.54
C CYS A 114 -17.22 -5.50 26.37
N ASP A 115 -17.06 -4.19 26.20
CA ASP A 115 -17.87 -3.18 26.89
C ASP A 115 -19.33 -3.21 26.41
N ILE A 116 -19.57 -3.38 25.10
CA ILE A 116 -20.92 -3.56 24.55
C ILE A 116 -21.58 -4.84 25.09
N ASP A 117 -20.86 -5.97 25.11
CA ASP A 117 -21.38 -7.24 25.66
C ASP A 117 -21.77 -7.07 27.13
N ARG A 118 -20.94 -6.35 27.90
CA ARG A 118 -21.20 -6.07 29.31
C ARG A 118 -22.42 -5.16 29.50
N LEU A 119 -22.60 -4.13 28.67
CA LEU A 119 -23.80 -3.28 28.66
C LEU A 119 -25.05 -4.10 28.31
N GLY A 120 -24.99 -4.94 27.29
CA GLY A 120 -26.09 -5.82 26.90
C GLY A 120 -26.51 -6.78 28.02
N ASN A 121 -25.54 -7.34 28.75
CA ASN A 121 -25.80 -8.19 29.90
C ASN A 121 -26.45 -7.41 31.05
N LEU A 122 -26.02 -6.18 31.33
CA LEU A 122 -26.62 -5.32 32.35
C LEU A 122 -28.07 -4.96 31.99
N PHE A 123 -28.35 -4.67 30.73
CA PHE A 123 -29.71 -4.44 30.25
C PHE A 123 -30.60 -5.66 30.42
N LYS A 124 -30.10 -6.84 30.05
CA LYS A 124 -30.82 -8.10 30.23
C LYS A 124 -31.15 -8.33 31.71
N LEU A 125 -30.18 -8.09 32.60
CA LEU A 125 -30.33 -8.25 34.04
C LEU A 125 -31.36 -7.26 34.63
N ALA A 126 -31.37 -6.01 34.16
CA ALA A 126 -32.35 -5.00 34.55
C ALA A 126 -33.79 -5.33 34.07
N ILE A 127 -33.92 -5.86 32.85
CA ILE A 127 -35.20 -6.33 32.28
C ILE A 127 -35.70 -7.54 33.08
N ASP A 128 -34.83 -8.52 33.34
CA ASP A 128 -35.16 -9.74 34.08
C ASP A 128 -35.59 -9.43 35.53
N GLN A 129 -35.00 -8.40 36.14
CA GLN A 129 -35.34 -7.95 37.50
C GLN A 129 -36.57 -7.02 37.59
N LYS A 130 -37.22 -6.69 36.46
CA LYS A 130 -38.39 -5.78 36.39
C LYS A 130 -38.20 -4.46 37.17
N VAL A 131 -36.97 -3.94 37.20
CA VAL A 131 -36.68 -2.67 37.86
C VAL A 131 -37.38 -1.56 37.06
N SER A 132 -38.06 -0.63 37.74
CA SER A 132 -38.63 0.54 37.07
C SER A 132 -37.50 1.34 36.44
N VAL A 133 -37.37 1.24 35.12
CA VAL A 133 -36.31 1.89 34.37
C VAL A 133 -36.52 3.40 34.47
N ASN A 134 -35.54 4.11 35.04
CA ASN A 134 -35.55 5.56 35.04
C ASN A 134 -35.28 6.04 33.60
N ASP A 135 -36.26 6.70 32.98
CA ASP A 135 -36.19 7.17 31.58
C ASP A 135 -34.97 8.06 31.30
N GLU A 136 -34.48 8.81 32.30
CA GLU A 136 -33.25 9.60 32.17
C GLU A 136 -32.00 8.73 31.97
N LEU A 137 -31.89 7.63 32.71
CA LEU A 137 -30.77 6.69 32.56
C LEU A 137 -30.84 6.00 31.20
N PHE A 138 -32.05 5.67 30.72
CA PHE A 138 -32.22 5.06 29.40
C PHE A 138 -31.82 6.03 28.27
N ASN A 139 -32.23 7.29 28.36
CA ASN A 139 -31.81 8.34 27.43
C ASN A 139 -30.29 8.58 27.47
N GLN A 140 -29.66 8.52 28.65
CA GLN A 140 -28.20 8.59 28.76
C GLN A 140 -27.51 7.41 28.08
N VAL A 141 -28.00 6.18 28.25
CA VAL A 141 -27.39 5.03 27.57
C VAL A 141 -27.62 5.12 26.06
N GLN A 142 -28.79 5.55 25.60
CA GLN A 142 -29.04 5.77 24.18
C GLN A 142 -28.05 6.78 23.58
N ASN A 143 -27.84 7.92 24.25
CA ASN A 143 -26.85 8.91 23.81
C ASN A 143 -25.42 8.34 23.78
N ASN A 144 -25.04 7.56 24.78
CA ASN A 144 -23.71 6.92 24.82
C ASN A 144 -23.53 5.91 23.67
N VAL A 145 -24.58 5.16 23.32
CA VAL A 145 -24.57 4.23 22.19
C VAL A 145 -24.46 4.98 20.86
N GLU A 146 -25.15 6.10 20.69
CA GLU A 146 -25.03 6.95 19.50
C GLU A 146 -23.64 7.58 19.37
N GLN A 147 -23.04 8.02 20.48
CA GLN A 147 -21.66 8.52 20.49
C GLN A 147 -20.67 7.42 20.11
N LEU A 148 -20.82 6.21 20.68
CA LEU A 148 -19.98 5.06 20.34
C LEU A 148 -20.10 4.71 18.85
N ARG A 149 -21.31 4.72 18.29
CA ARG A 149 -21.54 4.50 16.85
C ARG A 149 -20.83 5.55 16.00
N THR A 150 -20.85 6.81 16.44
CA THR A 150 -20.24 7.92 15.73
C THR A 150 -18.71 7.83 15.75
N GLU A 151 -18.12 7.54 16.91
CA GLU A 151 -16.68 7.26 17.08
C GLU A 151 -16.25 6.09 16.17
N PHE A 152 -17.01 5.01 16.15
CA PHE A 152 -16.72 3.84 15.32
C PHE A 152 -16.76 4.16 13.82
N ASN A 153 -17.76 4.93 13.38
CA ASN A 153 -17.85 5.39 12.00
C ASN A 153 -16.68 6.31 11.61
N ASN A 154 -16.21 7.16 12.52
CA ASN A 154 -15.04 8.00 12.30
C ASN A 154 -13.76 7.17 12.14
N ILE A 155 -13.59 6.13 12.96
CA ILE A 155 -12.47 5.18 12.81
C ILE A 155 -12.53 4.47 11.46
N LEU A 156 -13.70 3.98 11.05
CA LEU A 156 -13.88 3.32 9.75
C LEU A 156 -13.62 4.26 8.56
N LEU A 157 -14.08 5.51 8.63
CA LEU A 157 -13.80 6.53 7.60
C LEU A 157 -12.31 6.86 7.53
N THR A 158 -11.64 6.97 8.69
CA THR A 158 -10.20 7.23 8.77
C THR A 158 -9.39 6.06 8.20
N ALA A 159 -9.78 4.83 8.51
CA ALA A 159 -9.17 3.62 7.96
C ALA A 159 -9.36 3.57 6.43
N ASN A 160 -10.57 3.81 5.94
CA ASN A 160 -10.88 3.81 4.51
C ASN A 160 -10.14 4.92 3.74
N ALA A 161 -9.95 6.09 4.34
CA ALA A 161 -9.16 7.18 3.76
C ALA A 161 -7.66 6.83 3.63
N ARG A 162 -7.12 5.98 4.50
CA ARG A 162 -5.74 5.46 4.40
C ARG A 162 -5.59 4.46 3.24
N THR A 163 -6.61 3.69 2.93
CA THR A 163 -6.58 2.66 1.87
C THR A 163 -6.74 3.22 0.45
N LEU A 164 -7.17 4.49 0.31
CA LEU A 164 -7.44 5.15 -0.98
C LEU A 164 -6.37 6.17 -1.42
N ARG A 165 -5.31 6.36 -0.62
CA ARG A 165 -4.11 7.13 -1.02
C ARG A 165 -3.03 6.20 -1.57
#